data_AF-A0A3A6P9N6-F1
#
_entry.id   AF-A0A3A6P9N6-F1
#
_cell.length_a   1.000
_cell.length_b   1.000
_cell.length_c   1.000
_cell.angle_alpha   90.00
_cell.angle_beta   90.00
_cell.angle_gamma   90.00
#
_symmetry.space_group_name_H-M   'P 1'
#
loop_
_entity.id
_entity.type
_entity.pdbx_description
1 polymer ?
#
loop_
_entity_poly.entity_id
_entity_poly.type
_entity_poly.pdbx_seq_one_letter_code
_entity_poly.pdbx_strand_id
1 'polypeptide(L)'
;MKSKWEKWEQTRAKGKKNYVIFNGLLGWGIPMALLYTAVWTYIQHQEIAFNQELYQTLIISLVIFSVAGVGFGIWTWNTTEKQYQKYKGNNE
;
A
#
# COMPACT_ATOMS: atom_id res chain seq x y z
N MET A 1 10.60 -15.62 -19.26
CA MET A 1 10.12 -15.11 -17.96
C MET A 1 11.19 -14.18 -17.40
N LYS A 2 10.89 -12.91 -17.14
CA LYS A 2 11.86 -11.99 -16.49
C LYS A 2 12.07 -12.40 -15.03
N SER A 3 13.31 -12.39 -14.56
CA SER A 3 13.66 -12.66 -13.16
C SER A 3 13.02 -11.62 -12.22
N LYS A 4 12.89 -11.99 -10.94
CA LYS A 4 12.37 -11.08 -9.90
C LYS A 4 13.14 -9.75 -9.87
N TRP A 5 14.46 -9.81 -10.10
CA TRP A 5 15.35 -8.66 -10.03
C TRP A 5 15.29 -7.77 -11.26
N GLU A 6 15.12 -8.33 -12.47
CA GLU A 6 14.87 -7.52 -13.69
C GLU A 6 13.54 -6.76 -13.62
N LYS A 7 12.52 -7.33 -12.98
CA LYS A 7 11.25 -6.64 -12.71
C LYS A 7 11.43 -5.53 -11.67
N TRP A 8 12.23 -5.80 -10.63
CA TRP A 8 12.58 -4.77 -9.65
C TRP A 8 13.34 -3.62 -10.29
N GLU A 9 14.26 -3.88 -11.20
CA GLU A 9 15.03 -2.85 -11.90
C GLU A 9 14.16 -1.90 -12.73
N GLN A 10 13.21 -2.44 -13.49
CA GLN A 10 12.21 -1.63 -14.21
C GLN A 10 11.32 -0.81 -13.26
N THR A 11 10.99 -1.38 -12.10
CA THR A 11 10.19 -0.70 -11.08
C THR A 11 11.01 0.41 -10.40
N ARG A 12 12.29 0.15 -10.14
CA ARG A 12 13.26 1.08 -9.57
C ARG A 12 13.48 2.28 -10.47
N ALA A 13 13.59 2.05 -11.78
CA ALA A 13 13.76 3.09 -12.80
C ALA A 13 12.61 4.12 -12.81
N LYS A 14 11.39 3.72 -12.43
CA LYS A 14 10.24 4.63 -12.29
C LYS A 14 10.31 5.51 -11.04
N GLY A 15 11.23 5.22 -10.12
CA GLY A 15 11.50 6.01 -8.92
C GLY A 15 10.69 5.61 -7.68
N LYS A 16 11.27 5.90 -6.52
CA LYS A 16 10.71 5.56 -5.19
C LYS A 16 9.33 6.19 -4.95
N LYS A 17 9.13 7.44 -5.36
CA LYS A 17 7.84 8.14 -5.15
C LYS A 17 6.69 7.42 -5.87
N ASN A 18 6.88 7.03 -7.13
CA ASN A 18 5.87 6.28 -7.87
C ASN A 18 5.59 4.92 -7.22
N TYR A 19 6.62 4.21 -6.74
CA TYR A 19 6.38 2.94 -6.06
C TYR A 19 5.56 3.10 -4.78
N VAL A 20 5.88 4.10 -3.96
CA VAL A 20 5.16 4.36 -2.71
C VAL A 20 3.70 4.75 -2.98
N ILE A 21 3.45 5.56 -4.01
CA ILE A 21 2.09 5.97 -4.38
C ILE A 21 1.30 4.79 -4.97
N PHE A 22 1.86 4.07 -5.95
CA PHE A 22 1.12 3.01 -6.64
C PHE A 22 1.05 1.70 -5.85
N ASN A 23 2.13 1.25 -5.24
CA ASN A 23 2.16 -0.02 -4.51
C ASN A 23 1.83 0.13 -3.02
N GLY A 24 2.17 1.28 -2.42
CA GLY A 24 1.87 1.55 -1.01
C GLY A 24 0.46 2.13 -0.83
N LEU A 25 0.25 3.34 -1.32
CA LEU A 25 -1.02 4.06 -1.12
C LEU A 25 -2.18 3.43 -1.92
N LEU A 26 -2.04 3.32 -3.24
CA LEU A 26 -3.10 2.81 -4.13
C LEU A 26 -3.23 1.28 -4.05
N GLY A 27 -2.11 0.57 -3.89
CA GLY A 27 -2.07 -0.89 -3.87
C GLY A 27 -2.39 -1.52 -2.51
N TRP A 28 -2.15 -0.82 -1.41
CA TRP A 28 -2.37 -1.34 -0.05
C TRP A 28 -3.30 -0.45 0.77
N GLY A 29 -3.06 0.86 0.82
CA GLY A 29 -3.85 1.80 1.62
C GLY A 29 -5.34 1.88 1.22
N ILE A 30 -5.65 2.10 -0.07
CA ILE A 30 -7.03 2.20 -0.55
C ILE A 30 -7.82 0.88 -0.38
N PRO A 31 -7.30 -0.28 -0.81
CA PRO A 31 -7.99 -1.55 -0.60
C PRO A 31 -8.24 -1.84 0.87
N MET A 32 -7.29 -1.52 1.75
CA MET A 32 -7.42 -1.75 3.19
C MET A 32 -8.47 -0.82 3.82
N ALA A 33 -8.55 0.44 3.39
CA ALA A 33 -9.58 1.37 3.83
C ALA A 33 -10.98 0.86 3.43
N LEU A 34 -11.15 0.41 2.18
CA LEU A 34 -12.42 -0.16 1.71
C LEU A 34 -12.80 -1.42 2.47
N LEU A 35 -11.83 -2.33 2.69
CA LEU A 35 -12.03 -3.54 3.49
C LEU A 35 -12.43 -3.21 4.92
N TYR A 36 -11.74 -2.26 5.56
CA TYR A 36 -12.04 -1.84 6.92
C TYR A 36 -13.45 -1.26 7.03
N THR A 37 -13.85 -0.37 6.11
CA THR A 37 -15.21 0.18 6.09
C THR A 37 -16.24 -0.93 5.88
N ALA A 38 -16.03 -1.84 4.93
CA ALA A 38 -16.96 -2.94 4.67
C ALA A 38 -17.12 -3.88 5.89
N VAL A 39 -16.01 -4.23 6.54
CA VAL A 39 -16.01 -5.07 7.75
C VAL A 39 -16.68 -4.34 8.92
N TRP A 40 -16.38 -3.05 9.11
CA TRP A 40 -17.00 -2.24 10.15
C TRP A 40 -18.51 -2.16 10.00
N THR A 41 -19.00 -1.89 8.78
CA THR A 41 -20.43 -1.87 8.49
C THR A 41 -21.09 -3.23 8.70
N TYR A 42 -20.42 -4.33 8.33
CA TYR A 42 -20.91 -5.68 8.59
C TYR A 42 -21.02 -5.99 10.10
N ILE A 43 -19.98 -5.65 10.88
CA ILE A 43 -19.95 -5.91 12.33
C ILE A 43 -21.03 -5.11 13.06
N GLN A 44 -21.23 -3.84 12.68
CA GLN A 44 -22.20 -2.97 13.35
C GLN A 44 -23.65 -3.32 13.05
N HIS A 45 -23.91 -4.26 12.11
CA HIS A 45 -25.26 -4.60 11.61
C HIS A 45 -26.07 -3.36 11.21
N GLN A 46 -25.38 -2.25 10.93
CA GLN A 46 -26.00 -1.06 10.38
C GLN A 46 -26.30 -1.37 8.93
N GLU A 47 -27.52 -1.06 8.49
CA GLU A 47 -27.76 -0.89 7.07
C GLU A 47 -26.73 0.10 6.53
N ILE A 48 -26.31 -0.06 5.27
CA ILE A 48 -25.42 0.91 4.61
C ILE A 48 -26.22 2.20 4.40
N ALA A 49 -26.47 2.92 5.49
CA ALA A 49 -27.05 4.23 5.52
C ALA A 49 -25.91 5.19 5.34
N PHE A 50 -26.00 6.05 4.33
CA PHE A 50 -25.07 7.16 4.12
C PHE A 50 -25.31 8.21 5.22
N ASN A 51 -24.92 7.90 6.44
CA ASN A 51 -25.03 8.74 7.62
C ASN A 51 -23.68 9.39 7.94
N GLN A 52 -23.72 10.43 8.78
CA GLN A 52 -22.55 11.21 9.14
C GLN A 52 -21.44 10.36 9.78
N GLU A 53 -21.80 9.31 10.54
CA GLU A 53 -20.86 8.36 11.14
C GLU A 53 -20.07 7.56 10.10
N LEU A 54 -20.73 7.08 9.03
CA LEU A 54 -20.06 6.32 7.98
C LEU A 54 -19.08 7.22 7.20
N TYR A 55 -19.48 8.45 6.87
CA TYR A 55 -18.57 9.41 6.24
C TYR A 55 -17.37 9.75 7.13
N GLN A 56 -17.60 10.00 8.41
CA GLN A 56 -16.52 10.28 9.37
C GLN A 56 -15.56 9.09 9.51
N THR A 57 -16.11 7.89 9.65
CA THR A 57 -15.32 6.65 9.73
C THR A 57 -14.52 6.44 8.45
N LEU A 58 -15.13 6.59 7.28
CA LEU A 58 -14.46 6.42 5.99
C LEU A 58 -13.34 7.44 5.79
N ILE A 59 -13.54 8.72 6.11
CA ILE A 59 -12.51 9.75 6.01
C ILE A 59 -11.33 9.44 6.95
N ILE A 60 -11.61 9.13 8.22
CA ILE A 60 -10.57 8.80 9.20
C ILE A 60 -9.79 7.56 8.75
N SER A 61 -10.50 6.51 8.34
CA SER A 61 -9.91 5.28 7.82
C SER A 61 -9.03 5.57 6.62
N LEU A 62 -9.53 6.32 5.64
CA LEU A 62 -8.81 6.63 4.42
C LEU A 62 -7.54 7.42 4.72
N VAL A 63 -7.57 8.38 5.65
CA VAL A 63 -6.36 9.11 6.07
C VAL A 63 -5.37 8.18 6.77
N ILE A 64 -5.81 7.42 7.77
CA ILE A 64 -4.93 6.52 8.55
C ILE A 64 -4.31 5.45 7.65
N PHE A 65 -5.12 4.76 6.84
CA PHE A 65 -4.65 3.71 5.93
C PHE A 65 -3.85 4.28 4.77
N SER A 66 -4.10 5.52 4.33
CA SER A 66 -3.24 6.18 3.34
C SER A 66 -1.86 6.47 3.90
N VAL A 67 -1.78 7.04 5.10
CA VAL A 67 -0.52 7.31 5.79
C VAL A 67 0.22 5.99 6.08
N ALA A 68 -0.49 4.98 6.55
CA ALA A 68 0.07 3.64 6.78
C ALA A 68 0.56 3.01 5.48
N GLY A 69 -0.20 3.11 4.39
CA GLY A 69 0.16 2.60 3.06
C GLY A 69 1.38 3.29 2.47
N VAL A 70 1.52 4.61 2.67
CA VAL A 70 2.73 5.36 2.29
C VAL A 70 3.93 4.88 3.11
N GLY A 71 3.79 4.78 4.44
CA GLY A 71 4.85 4.28 5.32
C GLY A 71 5.28 2.84 4.97
N PHE A 72 4.29 1.97 4.73
CA PHE A 72 4.51 0.60 4.29
C PHE A 72 5.23 0.57 2.94
N GLY A 73 4.77 1.33 1.95
CA GLY A 73 5.43 1.43 0.64
C GLY A 73 6.89 1.87 0.71
N ILE A 74 7.22 2.81 1.60
CA ILE A 74 8.60 3.24 1.84
C ILE A 74 9.42 2.12 2.48
N TRP A 75 8.86 1.44 3.48
CA TRP A 75 9.51 0.34 4.18
C TRP A 75 9.76 -0.85 3.27
N THR A 76 8.77 -1.27 2.48
CA THR A 76 8.91 -2.34 1.49
C THR A 76 9.92 -1.97 0.43
N TRP A 77 9.91 -0.72 -0.07
CA TRP A 77 10.92 -0.25 -1.03
C TRP A 77 12.34 -0.38 -0.49
N ASN A 78 12.59 0.15 0.72
CA ASN A 78 13.91 0.10 1.32
C ASN A 78 14.36 -1.34 1.57
N THR A 79 13.44 -2.23 1.96
CA THR A 79 13.72 -3.64 2.19
C THR A 79 14.08 -4.37 0.88
N THR A 80 13.28 -4.17 -0.17
CA THR A 80 13.53 -4.79 -1.47
C THR A 80 14.80 -4.24 -2.12
N GLU A 81 15.07 -2.93 -1.98
CA GLU A 81 16.31 -2.31 -2.44
C GLU A 81 17.53 -2.92 -1.74
N LYS A 82 17.49 -3.09 -0.41
CA LYS A 82 18.56 -3.77 0.33
C LYS A 82 18.79 -5.20 -0.15
N GLN A 83 17.73 -5.96 -0.43
CA GLN A 83 17.85 -7.32 -0.96
C GLN A 83 18.42 -7.33 -2.39
N TYR A 84 18.02 -6.38 -3.23
CA TYR A 84 18.53 -6.25 -4.60
C TYR A 84 20.01 -5.90 -4.62
N GLN A 85 20.46 -4.97 -3.76
CA GLN A 85 21.89 -4.63 -3.63
C GLN A 85 22.72 -5.84 -3.17
N LYS A 86 22.22 -6.62 -2.20
CA LYS A 86 22.85 -7.88 -1.79
C LYS A 86 22.93 -8.90 -2.91
N TYR A 87 21.86 -9.04 -3.70
CA TYR A 87 21.86 -9.93 -4.86
C TYR A 87 22.88 -9.51 -5.91
N LYS A 88 22.98 -8.21 -6.21
CA LYS A 88 23.92 -7.70 -7.20
C LYS A 88 25.38 -7.90 -6.76
N GLY A 89 25.72 -7.53 -5.51
CA GLY A 89 27.08 -7.68 -4.99
C GLY A 89 27.54 -9.13 -4.73
N ASN A 90 26.63 -10.10 -4.71
CA ASN A 90 26.97 -11.53 -4.66
C ASN A 90 27.18 -12.17 -6.04
N ASN A 91 26.80 -11.49 -7.14
CA ASN A 91 26.93 -11.98 -8.52
C ASN A 91 27.97 -11.18 -9.34
N GLU A 92 28.74 -10.31 -8.67
CA GLU A 92 29.95 -9.66 -9.20
C GLU A 92 31.19 -10.42 -8.71
#